data_AF-A0A1V9HQZ2-F1
#
_entry.id   AF-A0A1V9HQZ2-F1
#
_cell.length_a   1.000
_cell.length_b   1.000
_cell.length_c   1.000
_cell.angle_alpha   90.00
_cell.angle_beta   90.00
_cell.angle_gamma   90.00
#
_symmetry.space_group_name_H-M   'P 1'
#
loop_
_entity.id
_entity.type
_entity.pdbx_description
1 polymer ?
#
loop_
_entity_poly.entity_id
_entity_poly.type
_entity_poly.pdbx_seq_one_letter_code
_entity_poly.pdbx_strand_id
1 'polypeptide(L)'
;MMAPLSADARQTLERKLMLKRMENLGSASPEQAAAAREKLQEFLAANPDYDPITDFGEVTSLTRMRAAMQLVDRLPSVGDEGHSARSRAYVKLVYSIWKLPESERGEAFTTLFAHIDKLPGQSGLPALEPFIFQLAGLPGEQREASLAVSERGRTFMTLLAHINALPTQSGLFALEHLTEWVTELPECEAALRAVLRTPLAAHHQVASKVMEQAEKTGLGELSPHARLLVLVLALARLPLPECMNVIIEVAAQLPGPRAVAILYHHAVLREGYNFSNSYRSVAEKLAASLTGRDVLPHLADLLVNLPLAEMRFDAHRFLVDACSRLYRDEMSEQERTAAHDITASVLLRLTNAVSQQPREKRFEAAWKLAEQAKSLDPERHRSVILAIRAQADAITPRTADFRDWCDERIKKFTD
;
A
#
# COMPACT_ATOMS: atom_id res chain seq x y z
N MET A 1 -48.29 33.87 38.69
CA MET A 1 -46.83 33.95 38.88
C MET A 1 -46.22 32.75 38.19
N MET A 2 -45.57 32.93 37.03
CA MET A 2 -44.78 31.87 36.41
C MET A 2 -43.41 31.81 37.08
N ALA A 3 -42.99 30.61 37.50
CA ALA A 3 -41.67 30.38 38.08
C ALA A 3 -40.57 30.76 37.07
N PRO A 4 -39.45 31.37 37.52
CA PRO A 4 -38.35 31.69 36.64
C PRO A 4 -37.71 30.39 36.12
N LEU A 5 -37.57 30.29 34.80
CA LEU A 5 -36.79 29.24 34.14
C LEU A 5 -35.38 29.18 34.76
N SER A 6 -34.91 27.98 35.09
CA SER A 6 -33.55 27.75 35.59
C SER A 6 -32.52 28.25 34.58
N ALA A 7 -31.34 28.64 35.06
CA ALA A 7 -30.26 29.17 34.22
C ALA A 7 -29.92 28.23 33.05
N ASP A 8 -29.96 26.92 33.29
CA ASP A 8 -29.71 25.86 32.31
C ASP A 8 -30.81 25.75 31.25
N ALA A 9 -32.09 25.92 31.66
CA ALA A 9 -33.23 25.95 30.75
C ALA A 9 -33.24 27.24 29.90
N ARG A 10 -32.81 28.37 30.46
CA ARG A 10 -32.62 29.62 29.71
C ARG A 10 -31.50 29.50 28.68
N GLN A 11 -30.36 28.93 29.06
CA GLN A 11 -29.23 28.73 28.17
C GLN A 11 -29.55 27.76 27.02
N THR A 12 -30.32 26.70 27.31
CA THR A 12 -30.83 25.76 26.31
C THR A 12 -31.87 26.40 25.38
N LEU A 13 -32.76 27.23 25.92
CA LEU A 13 -33.77 27.95 25.13
C LEU A 13 -33.11 29.00 24.22
N GLU A 14 -32.09 29.71 24.72
CA GLU A 14 -31.30 30.67 23.95
C GLU A 14 -30.50 29.98 22.84
N ARG A 15 -29.86 28.84 23.11
CA ARG A 15 -29.22 28.01 22.07
C ARG A 15 -30.22 27.63 20.96
N LYS A 16 -31.38 27.08 21.33
CA LYS A 16 -32.43 26.69 20.37
C LYS A 16 -32.98 27.89 19.58
N LEU A 17 -33.16 29.04 20.21
CA LEU A 17 -33.59 30.27 19.54
C LEU A 17 -32.53 30.83 18.60
N MET A 18 -31.24 30.70 18.94
CA MET A 18 -30.13 31.13 18.11
C MET A 18 -30.00 30.25 16.86
N LEU A 19 -30.15 28.92 16.99
CA LEU A 19 -30.22 27.99 15.85
C LEU A 19 -31.42 28.24 14.94
N LYS A 20 -32.59 28.50 15.52
CA LYS A 20 -33.79 28.86 14.75
C LYS A 20 -33.61 30.19 14.00
N ARG A 21 -32.78 31.10 14.51
CA ARG A 21 -32.35 32.31 13.78
C ARG A 21 -31.31 31.99 12.70
N MET A 22 -30.44 31.01 12.93
CA MET A 22 -29.45 30.55 11.96
C MET A 22 -30.06 29.80 10.78
N GLU A 23 -31.13 29.01 10.95
CA GLU A 23 -31.89 28.39 9.85
C GLU A 23 -32.51 29.47 8.93
N ASN A 24 -33.05 30.54 9.53
CA ASN A 24 -33.75 31.63 8.83
C ASN A 24 -32.85 32.66 8.12
N LEU A 25 -31.52 32.52 8.19
CA LEU A 25 -30.57 33.37 7.45
C LEU A 25 -30.68 33.26 5.91
N GLY A 26 -31.47 32.32 5.38
CA GLY A 26 -31.81 32.27 3.95
C GLY A 26 -32.64 33.47 3.44
N SER A 27 -33.07 34.37 4.33
CA SER A 27 -33.92 35.53 4.02
C SER A 27 -33.33 36.89 4.44
N ALA A 28 -32.09 36.93 4.96
CA ALA A 28 -31.47 38.14 5.52
C ALA A 28 -30.54 38.84 4.52
N SER A 29 -30.38 40.16 4.64
CA SER A 29 -29.48 40.95 3.79
C SER A 29 -28.00 40.57 4.03
N PRO A 30 -27.09 40.80 3.06
CA PRO A 30 -25.67 40.46 3.19
C PRO A 30 -24.99 41.05 4.45
N GLU A 31 -25.41 42.26 4.84
CA GLU A 31 -24.89 42.96 6.02
C GLU A 31 -25.34 42.29 7.33
N GLN A 32 -26.58 41.81 7.39
CA GLN A 32 -27.09 41.09 8.56
C GLN A 32 -26.43 39.72 8.71
N ALA A 33 -26.13 39.05 7.59
CA ALA A 33 -25.39 37.80 7.59
C ALA A 33 -23.92 37.99 8.06
N ALA A 34 -23.29 39.10 7.68
CA ALA A 34 -21.93 39.44 8.13
C ALA A 34 -21.89 39.73 9.64
N ALA A 35 -22.80 40.57 10.16
CA ALA A 35 -22.88 40.88 11.59
C ALA A 35 -23.23 39.65 12.45
N ALA A 36 -24.04 38.72 11.92
CA ALA A 36 -24.33 37.45 12.59
C ALA A 36 -23.10 36.54 12.65
N ARG A 37 -22.27 36.52 11.59
CA ARG A 37 -21.01 35.75 11.57
C ARG A 37 -19.99 36.29 12.57
N GLU A 38 -19.86 37.61 12.69
CA GLU A 38 -18.95 38.25 13.64
C GLU A 38 -19.33 37.89 15.10
N LYS A 39 -20.61 38.02 15.46
CA LYS A 39 -21.10 37.60 16.79
C LYS A 39 -20.93 36.11 17.06
N LEU A 40 -21.13 35.28 16.03
CA LEU A 40 -20.92 33.83 16.15
C LEU A 40 -19.43 33.51 16.35
N GLN A 41 -18.54 34.26 15.72
CA GLN A 41 -17.10 34.13 15.87
C GLN A 41 -16.65 34.52 17.29
N GLU A 42 -17.13 35.64 17.83
CA GLU A 42 -16.88 36.03 19.23
C GLU A 42 -17.36 34.96 20.21
N PHE A 43 -18.54 34.40 19.97
CA PHE A 43 -19.10 33.33 20.80
C PHE A 43 -18.25 32.05 20.77
N LEU A 44 -17.80 31.62 19.59
CA LEU A 44 -16.97 30.44 19.43
C LEU A 44 -15.56 30.64 20.01
N ALA A 45 -15.02 31.85 19.93
CA ALA A 45 -13.77 32.19 20.59
C ALA A 45 -13.89 32.10 22.13
N ALA A 46 -15.05 32.50 22.69
CA ALA A 46 -15.34 32.38 24.12
C ALA A 46 -15.72 30.95 24.56
N ASN A 47 -16.08 30.06 23.62
CA ASN A 47 -16.55 28.70 23.89
C ASN A 47 -15.86 27.69 22.94
N PRO A 48 -14.55 27.41 23.13
CA PRO A 48 -13.76 26.60 22.20
C PRO A 48 -14.28 25.17 22.02
N ASP A 49 -14.89 24.60 23.05
CA ASP A 49 -15.45 23.23 23.04
C ASP A 49 -16.85 23.14 22.42
N TYR A 50 -17.50 24.28 22.13
CA TYR A 50 -18.83 24.27 21.54
C TYR A 50 -18.75 23.91 20.05
N ASP A 51 -19.52 22.89 19.66
CA ASP A 51 -19.62 22.44 18.27
C ASP A 51 -21.05 22.63 17.74
N PRO A 52 -21.27 23.64 16.87
CA PRO A 52 -22.57 23.97 16.31
C PRO A 52 -23.28 22.83 15.57
N ILE A 53 -22.54 21.84 15.06
CA ILE A 53 -23.15 20.72 14.34
C ILE A 53 -23.86 19.76 15.28
N THR A 54 -23.49 19.73 16.57
CA THR A 54 -24.09 18.83 17.57
C THR A 54 -25.56 19.17 17.79
N ASP A 55 -25.90 20.45 17.69
CA ASP A 55 -27.27 20.94 17.89
C ASP A 55 -28.16 20.81 16.65
N PHE A 56 -27.57 20.49 15.47
CA PHE A 56 -28.32 20.18 14.25
C PHE A 56 -29.09 18.86 14.37
N GLY A 57 -28.67 17.98 15.28
CA GLY A 57 -29.25 16.66 15.49
C GLY A 57 -28.72 15.59 14.53
N GLU A 58 -29.33 14.41 14.58
CA GLU A 58 -28.83 13.26 13.82
C GLU A 58 -29.04 13.40 12.31
N VAL A 59 -27.99 13.11 11.55
CA VAL A 59 -28.00 13.07 10.09
C VAL A 59 -28.19 11.62 9.64
N THR A 60 -29.45 11.25 9.35
CA THR A 60 -29.86 9.89 8.96
C THR A 60 -30.36 9.78 7.52
N SER A 61 -30.30 10.87 6.74
CA SER A 61 -30.67 10.87 5.32
C SER A 61 -29.84 11.89 4.53
N LEU A 62 -29.74 11.68 3.22
CA LEU A 62 -29.03 12.57 2.30
C LEU A 62 -29.61 13.99 2.31
N THR A 63 -30.92 14.13 2.40
CA THR A 63 -31.58 15.44 2.51
C THR A 63 -31.17 16.17 3.77
N ARG A 64 -31.11 15.47 4.91
CA ARG A 64 -30.61 16.06 6.17
C ARG A 64 -29.13 16.42 6.06
N MET A 65 -28.32 15.60 5.40
CA MET A 65 -26.91 15.93 5.18
C MET A 65 -26.75 17.21 4.35
N ARG A 66 -27.54 17.38 3.30
CA ARG A 66 -27.56 18.61 2.49
C ARG A 66 -27.94 19.84 3.30
N ALA A 67 -28.92 19.73 4.19
CA ALA A 67 -29.28 20.81 5.10
C ALA A 67 -28.15 21.10 6.12
N ALA A 68 -27.47 20.07 6.62
CA ALA A 68 -26.33 20.23 7.52
C ALA A 68 -25.16 20.93 6.83
N MET A 69 -24.88 20.59 5.57
CA MET A 69 -23.86 21.27 4.74
C MET A 69 -24.14 22.77 4.58
N GLN A 70 -25.41 23.16 4.38
CA GLN A 70 -25.81 24.57 4.33
C GLN A 70 -25.58 25.31 5.66
N LEU A 71 -25.67 24.62 6.80
CA LEU A 71 -25.30 25.18 8.10
C LEU A 71 -23.79 25.41 8.18
N VAL A 72 -22.99 24.47 7.67
CA VAL A 72 -21.52 24.54 7.65
C VAL A 72 -21.03 25.74 6.82
N ASP A 73 -21.69 26.06 5.70
CA ASP A 73 -21.40 27.27 4.90
C ASP A 73 -21.51 28.58 5.69
N ARG A 74 -22.27 28.57 6.79
CA ARG A 74 -22.52 29.74 7.64
C ARG A 74 -21.55 29.81 8.82
N LEU A 75 -20.80 28.75 9.12
CA LEU A 75 -19.82 28.73 10.21
C LEU A 75 -18.58 29.56 9.86
N PRO A 76 -17.98 30.27 10.83
CA PRO A 76 -16.75 31.00 10.60
C PRO A 76 -15.58 30.06 10.28
N SER A 77 -14.70 30.48 9.37
CA SER A 77 -13.51 29.73 8.95
C SER A 77 -12.26 30.05 9.76
N VAL A 78 -12.34 30.91 10.78
CA VAL A 78 -11.15 31.47 11.43
C VAL A 78 -10.61 30.49 12.48
N GLY A 79 -9.38 30.06 12.23
CA GLY A 79 -8.57 29.15 13.05
C GLY A 79 -7.51 28.50 12.16
N ASP A 80 -6.32 28.23 12.70
CA ASP A 80 -5.24 27.52 11.98
C ASP A 80 -5.78 26.27 11.27
N GLU A 81 -5.22 26.01 10.09
CA GLU A 81 -5.55 24.88 9.22
C GLU A 81 -5.75 23.59 10.05
N GLY A 82 -7.00 23.10 10.08
CA GLY A 82 -7.37 21.85 10.76
C GLY A 82 -8.21 21.98 12.04
N HIS A 83 -8.33 23.16 12.67
CA HIS A 83 -9.02 23.29 13.98
C HIS A 83 -10.24 24.22 13.97
N SER A 84 -10.71 24.66 12.80
CA SER A 84 -11.90 25.50 12.70
C SER A 84 -13.18 24.74 13.08
N ALA A 85 -14.19 25.46 13.59
CA ALA A 85 -15.53 24.88 13.83
C ALA A 85 -16.11 24.26 12.55
N ARG A 86 -15.76 24.80 11.39
CA ARG A 86 -16.13 24.27 10.08
C ARG A 86 -15.49 22.90 9.82
N SER A 87 -14.20 22.74 10.08
CA SER A 87 -13.48 21.47 9.90
C SER A 87 -14.02 20.38 10.84
N ARG A 88 -14.28 20.70 12.12
CA ARG A 88 -14.91 19.75 13.06
C ARG A 88 -16.30 19.30 12.61
N ALA A 89 -17.10 20.23 12.10
CA ALA A 89 -18.41 19.93 11.56
C ALA A 89 -18.33 18.96 10.37
N TYR A 90 -17.37 19.14 9.45
CA TYR A 90 -17.15 18.20 8.35
C TYR A 90 -16.79 16.81 8.83
N VAL A 91 -15.83 16.69 9.75
CA VAL A 91 -15.43 15.39 10.30
C VAL A 91 -16.66 14.64 10.80
N LYS A 92 -17.54 15.30 11.56
CA LYS A 92 -18.81 14.70 12.03
C LYS A 92 -19.79 14.33 10.92
N LEU A 93 -19.92 15.15 9.87
CA LEU A 93 -20.77 14.84 8.72
C LEU A 93 -20.24 13.64 7.94
N VAL A 94 -18.92 13.55 7.78
CA VAL A 94 -18.25 12.44 7.12
C VAL A 94 -18.51 11.13 7.88
N TYR A 95 -18.38 11.12 9.21
CA TYR A 95 -18.74 9.95 10.02
C TYR A 95 -20.25 9.63 10.01
N SER A 96 -21.10 10.62 9.71
CA SER A 96 -22.54 10.40 9.63
C SER A 96 -22.98 9.66 8.37
N ILE A 97 -22.12 9.57 7.33
CA ILE A 97 -22.41 8.81 6.10
C ILE A 97 -22.85 7.38 6.42
N TRP A 98 -22.27 6.73 7.42
CA TRP A 98 -22.62 5.35 7.78
C TRP A 98 -23.97 5.20 8.49
N LYS A 99 -24.53 6.30 8.98
CA LYS A 99 -25.88 6.34 9.55
C LYS A 99 -26.96 6.47 8.46
N LEU A 100 -26.58 6.69 7.21
CA LEU A 100 -27.51 6.76 6.08
C LEU A 100 -27.84 5.36 5.55
N PRO A 101 -28.99 5.19 4.88
CA PRO A 101 -29.32 4.00 4.10
C PRO A 101 -28.23 3.72 3.06
N GLU A 102 -27.92 2.44 2.82
CA GLU A 102 -26.85 2.01 1.90
C GLU A 102 -26.97 2.69 0.52
N SER A 103 -28.18 2.76 -0.03
CA SER A 103 -28.48 3.38 -1.33
C SER A 103 -28.14 4.87 -1.41
N GLU A 104 -27.97 5.55 -0.28
CA GLU A 104 -27.66 6.99 -0.21
C GLU A 104 -26.19 7.25 0.08
N ARG A 105 -25.41 6.26 0.53
CA ARG A 105 -24.05 6.46 1.06
C ARG A 105 -23.06 6.96 0.01
N GLY A 106 -23.07 6.38 -1.19
CA GLY A 106 -22.19 6.82 -2.29
C GLY A 106 -22.48 8.25 -2.75
N GLU A 107 -23.75 8.61 -2.89
CA GLU A 107 -24.18 9.98 -3.24
C GLU A 107 -23.87 10.97 -2.10
N ALA A 108 -24.09 10.56 -0.86
CA ALA A 108 -23.72 11.31 0.33
C ALA A 108 -22.23 11.64 0.38
N PHE A 109 -21.38 10.65 0.14
CA PHE A 109 -19.94 10.83 0.11
C PHE A 109 -19.54 11.83 -0.97
N THR A 110 -19.96 11.60 -2.22
CA THR A 110 -19.59 12.45 -3.35
C THR A 110 -20.15 13.87 -3.21
N THR A 111 -21.35 14.03 -2.66
CA THR A 111 -21.95 15.35 -2.41
C THR A 111 -21.18 16.11 -1.32
N LEU A 112 -20.87 15.46 -0.20
CA LEU A 112 -20.13 16.07 0.90
C LEU A 112 -18.71 16.43 0.49
N PHE A 113 -18.09 15.58 -0.31
CA PHE A 113 -16.78 15.82 -0.91
C PHE A 113 -16.80 17.01 -1.89
N ALA A 114 -17.79 17.08 -2.79
CA ALA A 114 -17.93 18.23 -3.69
C ALA A 114 -18.26 19.55 -2.95
N HIS A 115 -18.80 19.45 -1.74
CA HIS A 115 -19.11 20.59 -0.89
C HIS A 115 -17.86 21.13 -0.18
N ILE A 116 -17.01 20.25 0.36
CA ILE A 116 -15.76 20.67 1.02
C ILE A 116 -14.79 21.37 0.05
N ASP A 117 -14.74 20.91 -1.20
CA ASP A 117 -13.88 21.45 -2.25
C ASP A 117 -14.22 22.91 -2.62
N LYS A 118 -15.48 23.30 -2.43
CA LYS A 118 -15.96 24.66 -2.75
C LYS A 118 -15.66 25.68 -1.67
N LEU A 119 -15.12 25.26 -0.52
CA LEU A 119 -14.93 26.16 0.62
C LEU A 119 -13.56 26.83 0.65
N PRO A 120 -13.52 28.15 0.89
CA PRO A 120 -12.27 28.87 1.06
C PRO A 120 -11.54 28.40 2.33
N GLY A 121 -10.25 28.07 2.20
CA GLY A 121 -9.37 27.68 3.30
C GLY A 121 -9.58 26.27 3.86
N GLN A 122 -10.25 25.37 3.12
CA GLN A 122 -10.41 23.95 3.47
C GLN A 122 -9.70 23.00 2.47
N SER A 123 -8.82 23.55 1.63
CA SER A 123 -8.01 22.78 0.69
C SER A 123 -6.77 22.22 1.39
N GLY A 124 -6.76 20.93 1.73
CA GLY A 124 -5.58 20.30 2.33
C GLY A 124 -5.83 18.91 2.94
N LEU A 125 -4.74 18.30 3.43
CA LEU A 125 -4.73 16.97 4.02
C LEU A 125 -5.77 16.78 5.15
N PRO A 126 -5.94 17.72 6.11
CA PRO A 126 -6.89 17.53 7.22
C PRO A 126 -8.35 17.42 6.78
N ALA A 127 -8.69 17.98 5.62
CA ALA A 127 -10.01 17.89 5.03
C ALA A 127 -10.25 16.56 4.32
N LEU A 128 -9.18 15.90 3.84
CA LEU A 128 -9.23 14.62 3.12
C LEU A 128 -9.11 13.40 4.02
N GLU A 129 -8.35 13.51 5.11
CA GLU A 129 -8.08 12.41 6.04
C GLU A 129 -9.35 11.70 6.54
N PRO A 130 -10.45 12.39 6.92
CA PRO A 130 -11.68 11.73 7.31
C PRO A 130 -12.30 10.90 6.18
N PHE A 131 -12.22 11.37 4.93
CA PHE A 131 -12.76 10.66 3.76
C PHE A 131 -11.91 9.45 3.36
N ILE A 132 -10.58 9.56 3.47
CA ILE A 132 -9.66 8.44 3.31
C ILE A 132 -9.95 7.38 4.38
N PHE A 133 -10.15 7.81 5.64
CA PHE A 133 -10.54 6.92 6.74
C PHE A 133 -11.94 6.30 6.55
N GLN A 134 -12.91 7.00 5.94
CA GLN A 134 -14.19 6.35 5.60
C GLN A 134 -14.02 5.27 4.54
N LEU A 135 -13.20 5.50 3.50
CA LEU A 135 -12.94 4.45 2.50
C LEU A 135 -12.33 3.19 3.11
N ALA A 136 -11.53 3.34 4.17
CA ALA A 136 -10.86 2.25 4.88
C ALA A 136 -11.80 1.30 5.65
N GLY A 137 -13.01 1.76 6.01
CA GLY A 137 -13.90 1.00 6.89
C GLY A 137 -13.42 1.01 8.35
N LEU A 138 -14.33 1.31 9.26
CA LEU A 138 -14.08 1.36 10.70
C LEU A 138 -13.44 0.05 11.24
N PRO A 139 -12.46 0.13 12.14
CA PRO A 139 -12.01 -1.03 12.88
C PRO A 139 -13.16 -1.65 13.69
N GLY A 140 -13.29 -2.97 13.60
CA GLY A 140 -13.84 -3.81 14.67
C GLY A 140 -15.34 -4.05 14.71
N GLU A 141 -16.21 -3.03 14.61
CA GLU A 141 -17.61 -3.20 15.08
C GLU A 141 -18.73 -2.80 14.10
N GLN A 142 -18.44 -2.23 12.93
CA GLN A 142 -19.47 -1.78 11.96
C GLN A 142 -19.27 -2.29 10.51
N ARG A 143 -18.72 -3.50 10.35
CA ARG A 143 -18.49 -4.11 9.01
C ARG A 143 -19.76 -4.27 8.17
N GLU A 144 -20.94 -4.30 8.77
CA GLU A 144 -22.23 -4.45 8.08
C GLU A 144 -22.71 -3.16 7.38
N ALA A 145 -22.10 -2.01 7.66
CA ALA A 145 -22.50 -0.72 7.09
C ALA A 145 -21.59 -0.25 5.94
N SER A 146 -20.82 -1.10 5.27
CA SER A 146 -19.86 -0.64 4.24
C SER A 146 -20.53 -0.03 2.98
N LEU A 147 -19.77 0.74 2.21
CA LEU A 147 -20.15 1.17 0.85
C LEU A 147 -20.29 -0.09 -0.02
N ALA A 148 -21.26 -0.08 -0.94
CA ALA A 148 -21.38 -1.15 -1.92
C ALA A 148 -20.06 -1.29 -2.70
N VAL A 149 -19.69 -2.53 -3.03
CA VAL A 149 -18.42 -2.88 -3.70
C VAL A 149 -18.17 -2.02 -4.94
N SER A 150 -19.21 -1.78 -5.74
CA SER A 150 -19.18 -0.93 -6.95
C SER A 150 -19.01 0.57 -6.66
N GLU A 151 -19.40 1.04 -5.47
CA GLU A 151 -19.29 2.44 -5.07
C GLU A 151 -17.89 2.77 -4.52
N ARG A 152 -17.20 1.79 -3.92
CA ARG A 152 -15.84 1.98 -3.39
C ARG A 152 -14.86 2.39 -4.48
N GLY A 153 -14.86 1.71 -5.62
CA GLY A 153 -13.98 2.04 -6.76
C GLY A 153 -14.23 3.44 -7.31
N ARG A 154 -15.50 3.83 -7.49
CA ARG A 154 -15.88 5.19 -7.94
C ARG A 154 -15.44 6.26 -6.95
N THR A 155 -15.64 5.99 -5.66
CA THR A 155 -15.28 6.90 -4.57
C THR A 155 -13.76 7.09 -4.49
N PHE A 156 -13.00 5.99 -4.60
CA PHE A 156 -11.54 6.01 -4.70
C PHE A 156 -11.05 6.87 -5.87
N MET A 157 -11.59 6.66 -7.07
CA MET A 157 -11.21 7.44 -8.25
C MET A 157 -11.52 8.94 -8.11
N THR A 158 -12.60 9.27 -7.41
CA THR A 158 -12.97 10.67 -7.13
C THR A 158 -11.96 11.33 -6.19
N LEU A 159 -11.58 10.65 -5.10
CA LEU A 159 -10.54 11.15 -4.19
C LEU A 159 -9.20 11.29 -4.90
N LEU A 160 -8.80 10.30 -5.70
CA LEU A 160 -7.54 10.33 -6.43
C LEU A 160 -7.46 11.52 -7.39
N ALA A 161 -8.55 11.82 -8.11
CA ALA A 161 -8.61 12.97 -9.01
C ALA A 161 -8.43 14.30 -8.26
N HIS A 162 -9.02 14.44 -7.07
CA HIS A 162 -8.88 15.64 -6.26
C HIS A 162 -7.50 15.74 -5.60
N ILE A 163 -6.92 14.63 -5.14
CA ILE A 163 -5.53 14.60 -4.66
C ILE A 163 -4.60 15.15 -5.74
N ASN A 164 -4.79 14.75 -7.00
CA ASN A 164 -4.01 15.26 -8.13
C ASN A 164 -4.19 16.77 -8.40
N ALA A 165 -5.27 17.38 -7.91
CA ALA A 165 -5.51 18.81 -8.03
C ALA A 165 -4.91 19.63 -6.87
N LEU A 166 -4.47 18.97 -5.79
CA LEU A 166 -3.87 19.65 -4.64
C LEU A 166 -2.46 20.18 -4.95
N PRO A 167 -2.01 21.23 -4.22
CA PRO A 167 -0.61 21.61 -4.19
C PRO A 167 0.27 20.41 -3.83
N THR A 168 1.44 20.34 -4.45
CA THR A 168 2.21 19.11 -4.50
C THR A 168 2.55 18.52 -3.14
N GLN A 169 2.96 19.32 -2.16
CA GLN A 169 3.26 18.81 -0.81
C GLN A 169 2.04 18.14 -0.16
N SER A 170 0.88 18.79 -0.19
CA SER A 170 -0.36 18.26 0.39
C SER A 170 -0.90 17.04 -0.37
N GLY A 171 -0.79 17.06 -1.70
CA GLY A 171 -1.19 15.94 -2.56
C GLY A 171 -0.35 14.68 -2.32
N LEU A 172 0.95 14.81 -2.04
CA LEU A 172 1.82 13.67 -1.78
C LEU A 172 1.45 12.93 -0.49
N PHE A 173 1.28 13.65 0.61
CA PHE A 173 0.85 13.04 1.87
C PHE A 173 -0.53 12.37 1.73
N ALA A 174 -1.46 12.99 1.00
CA ALA A 174 -2.78 12.41 0.76
C ALA A 174 -2.69 11.15 -0.11
N LEU A 175 -1.81 11.14 -1.11
CA LEU A 175 -1.57 9.98 -1.95
C LEU A 175 -0.96 8.82 -1.15
N GLU A 176 0.04 9.08 -0.30
CA GLU A 176 0.63 8.06 0.59
C GLU A 176 -0.46 7.35 1.40
N HIS A 177 -1.35 8.11 2.05
CA HIS A 177 -2.46 7.55 2.82
C HIS A 177 -3.48 6.81 1.95
N LEU A 178 -3.84 7.34 0.78
CA LEU A 178 -4.79 6.67 -0.11
C LEU A 178 -4.26 5.33 -0.64
N THR A 179 -2.94 5.22 -0.87
CA THR A 179 -2.32 4.00 -1.41
C THR A 179 -2.31 2.82 -0.45
N GLU A 180 -2.27 3.06 0.86
CA GLU A 180 -2.33 2.00 1.88
C GLU A 180 -3.60 1.13 1.75
N TRP A 181 -4.66 1.67 1.15
CA TRP A 181 -5.99 1.05 1.07
C TRP A 181 -6.32 0.41 -0.27
N VAL A 182 -5.42 0.49 -1.26
CA VAL A 182 -5.64 -0.09 -2.60
C VAL A 182 -5.96 -1.59 -2.50
N THR A 183 -5.42 -2.27 -1.49
CA THR A 183 -5.60 -3.71 -1.21
C THR A 183 -7.01 -4.11 -0.80
N GLU A 184 -7.76 -3.19 -0.21
CA GLU A 184 -9.12 -3.43 0.28
C GLU A 184 -10.18 -3.19 -0.82
N LEU A 185 -9.74 -2.80 -2.02
CA LEU A 185 -10.61 -2.59 -3.16
C LEU A 185 -10.81 -3.87 -3.97
N PRO A 186 -12.05 -4.18 -4.40
CA PRO A 186 -12.35 -5.31 -5.29
C PRO A 186 -11.60 -5.21 -6.64
N GLU A 187 -11.24 -4.00 -7.06
CA GLU A 187 -10.56 -3.69 -8.32
C GLU A 187 -9.13 -3.19 -8.06
N CYS A 188 -8.43 -3.82 -7.12
CA CYS A 188 -7.09 -3.45 -6.65
C CYS A 188 -6.11 -3.15 -7.79
N GLU A 189 -6.05 -3.98 -8.84
CA GLU A 189 -5.15 -3.71 -9.98
C GLU A 189 -5.51 -2.41 -10.73
N ALA A 190 -6.79 -2.13 -10.95
CA ALA A 190 -7.22 -0.94 -11.68
C ALA A 190 -6.95 0.33 -10.86
N ALA A 191 -7.23 0.28 -9.56
CA ALA A 191 -6.90 1.34 -8.62
C ALA A 191 -5.39 1.59 -8.56
N LEU A 192 -4.59 0.52 -8.50
CA LEU A 192 -3.13 0.59 -8.52
C LEU A 192 -2.62 1.26 -9.82
N ARG A 193 -3.13 0.85 -10.99
CA ARG A 193 -2.79 1.49 -12.27
C ARG A 193 -3.15 2.98 -12.28
N ALA A 194 -4.29 3.35 -11.69
CA ALA A 194 -4.71 4.75 -11.61
C ALA A 194 -3.76 5.59 -10.75
N VAL A 195 -3.36 5.09 -9.57
CA VAL A 195 -2.35 5.71 -8.69
C VAL A 195 -1.03 5.91 -9.42
N LEU A 196 -0.55 4.89 -10.14
CA LEU A 196 0.72 4.93 -10.85
C LEU A 196 0.75 5.91 -12.02
N ARG A 197 -0.43 6.25 -12.57
CA ARG A 197 -0.58 7.25 -13.65
C ARG A 197 -0.70 8.68 -13.15
N THR A 198 -0.66 8.91 -11.83
CA THR A 198 -0.81 10.26 -11.28
C THR A 198 0.40 11.15 -11.58
N PRO A 199 0.22 12.47 -11.78
CA PRO A 199 1.34 13.40 -11.89
C PRO A 199 2.12 13.53 -10.58
N LEU A 200 1.44 13.36 -9.45
CA LEU A 200 2.00 13.40 -8.11
C LEU A 200 2.92 12.21 -7.82
N ALA A 201 2.60 11.04 -8.37
CA ALA A 201 3.53 9.94 -8.42
C ALA A 201 4.88 10.46 -8.97
N ALA A 202 4.93 11.05 -10.16
CA ALA A 202 6.18 11.52 -10.80
C ALA A 202 7.01 12.57 -10.03
N HIS A 203 6.60 13.02 -8.83
CA HIS A 203 7.22 14.11 -8.12
C HIS A 203 8.52 13.75 -7.37
N HIS A 204 9.48 14.69 -7.39
CA HIS A 204 10.83 14.51 -6.86
C HIS A 204 10.90 14.29 -5.34
N GLN A 205 10.00 14.88 -4.55
CA GLN A 205 9.99 14.68 -3.08
C GLN A 205 9.62 13.25 -2.68
N VAL A 206 8.67 12.63 -3.39
CA VAL A 206 8.36 11.21 -3.24
C VAL A 206 9.56 10.37 -3.65
N ALA A 207 10.17 10.70 -4.80
CA ALA A 207 11.39 10.04 -5.21
C ALA A 207 12.48 10.15 -4.14
N SER A 208 12.67 11.29 -3.47
CA SER A 208 13.70 11.53 -2.45
C SER A 208 13.49 10.74 -1.16
N LYS A 209 12.27 10.71 -0.61
CA LYS A 209 11.91 9.88 0.57
C LYS A 209 12.12 8.38 0.28
N VAL A 210 11.78 7.97 -0.95
CA VAL A 210 12.05 6.61 -1.44
C VAL A 210 13.53 6.40 -1.62
N MET A 211 14.26 7.38 -2.18
CA MET A 211 15.70 7.35 -2.41
C MET A 211 16.46 7.12 -1.12
N GLU A 212 16.09 7.75 -0.01
CA GLU A 212 16.74 7.49 1.28
C GLU A 212 16.56 6.04 1.76
N GLN A 213 15.39 5.44 1.48
CA GLN A 213 15.11 4.04 1.78
C GLN A 213 15.75 3.07 0.77
N ALA A 214 15.87 3.52 -0.48
CA ALA A 214 16.37 2.80 -1.65
C ALA A 214 17.92 2.82 -1.75
N GLU A 215 18.57 3.88 -1.31
CA GLU A 215 20.03 4.00 -1.21
C GLU A 215 20.59 3.01 -0.20
N LYS A 216 19.81 2.66 0.83
CA LYS A 216 20.13 1.57 1.75
C LYS A 216 20.02 0.18 1.11
N THR A 217 19.37 0.03 -0.05
CA THR A 217 19.08 -1.28 -0.68
C THR A 217 19.52 -1.42 -2.14
N GLY A 218 20.26 -0.44 -2.70
CA GLY A 218 20.84 -0.51 -4.04
C GLY A 218 19.89 -0.11 -5.20
N LEU A 219 18.83 0.62 -4.89
CA LEU A 219 17.76 1.04 -5.82
C LEU A 219 18.04 2.37 -6.55
N GLY A 220 19.19 3.03 -6.30
CA GLY A 220 19.55 4.34 -6.85
C GLY A 220 19.69 4.39 -8.39
N GLU A 221 19.79 3.23 -9.04
CA GLU A 221 19.95 3.10 -10.49
C GLU A 221 18.62 3.10 -11.28
N LEU A 222 17.46 3.00 -10.61
CA LEU A 222 16.17 2.93 -11.30
C LEU A 222 15.77 4.27 -11.94
N SER A 223 14.93 4.26 -12.98
CA SER A 223 14.34 5.51 -13.53
C SER A 223 13.33 6.13 -12.53
N PRO A 224 13.07 7.45 -12.55
CA PRO A 224 12.10 8.09 -11.64
C PRO A 224 10.71 7.44 -11.65
N HIS A 225 10.22 6.98 -12.81
CA HIS A 225 8.95 6.25 -12.95
C HIS A 225 8.95 4.89 -12.24
N ALA A 226 10.09 4.18 -12.21
CA ALA A 226 10.18 2.90 -11.52
C ALA A 226 10.44 3.04 -10.02
N ARG A 227 11.10 4.12 -9.59
CA ARG A 227 11.22 4.51 -8.17
C ARG A 227 9.84 4.72 -7.53
N LEU A 228 8.85 5.10 -8.33
CA LEU A 228 7.47 5.25 -7.89
C LEU A 228 6.69 3.97 -7.75
N LEU A 229 6.94 3.01 -8.63
CA LEU A 229 6.39 1.69 -8.46
C LEU A 229 6.91 1.05 -7.18
N VAL A 230 8.21 1.21 -6.88
CA VAL A 230 8.78 0.80 -5.59
C VAL A 230 8.04 1.47 -4.45
N LEU A 231 7.76 2.79 -4.52
CA LEU A 231 7.01 3.48 -3.47
C LEU A 231 5.62 2.86 -3.28
N VAL A 232 4.84 2.71 -4.35
CA VAL A 232 3.47 2.21 -4.22
C VAL A 232 3.46 0.74 -3.77
N LEU A 233 4.43 -0.07 -4.23
CA LEU A 233 4.65 -1.44 -3.74
C LEU A 233 5.21 -1.51 -2.32
N ALA A 234 5.94 -0.49 -1.86
CA ALA A 234 6.52 -0.41 -0.53
C ALA A 234 5.57 0.22 0.49
N LEU A 235 4.55 0.96 0.06
CA LEU A 235 3.54 1.59 0.90
C LEU A 235 2.28 0.74 1.03
N ALA A 236 1.78 0.20 -0.08
CA ALA A 236 0.62 -0.66 -0.05
C ALA A 236 1.06 -2.09 0.30
N ARG A 237 0.45 -2.70 1.33
CA ARG A 237 0.63 -4.13 1.68
C ARG A 237 0.00 -5.03 0.61
N LEU A 238 0.33 -4.79 -0.66
CA LEU A 238 -0.34 -5.38 -1.81
C LEU A 238 -0.24 -6.89 -1.70
N PRO A 239 -1.38 -7.61 -1.76
CA PRO A 239 -1.34 -9.03 -1.87
C PRO A 239 -0.69 -9.32 -3.23
N LEU A 240 0.56 -9.80 -3.16
CA LEU A 240 1.40 -9.91 -4.34
C LEU A 240 0.80 -10.76 -5.46
N PRO A 241 0.10 -11.88 -5.19
CA PRO A 241 -0.45 -12.73 -6.24
C PRO A 241 -1.40 -12.00 -7.19
N GLU A 242 -2.19 -11.05 -6.68
CA GLU A 242 -3.23 -10.31 -7.39
C GLU A 242 -2.68 -9.09 -8.13
N CYS A 243 -1.52 -8.56 -7.74
CA CYS A 243 -0.93 -7.36 -8.34
C CYS A 243 0.26 -7.65 -9.28
N MET A 244 0.59 -8.93 -9.50
CA MET A 244 1.71 -9.39 -10.35
C MET A 244 1.72 -8.73 -11.74
N ASN A 245 0.56 -8.59 -12.38
CA ASN A 245 0.49 -8.05 -13.75
C ASN A 245 0.95 -6.60 -13.80
N VAL A 246 0.60 -5.79 -12.80
CA VAL A 246 1.02 -4.39 -12.72
C VAL A 246 2.52 -4.28 -12.44
N ILE A 247 3.07 -5.18 -11.61
CA ILE A 247 4.53 -5.26 -11.39
C ILE A 247 5.23 -5.63 -12.70
N ILE A 248 4.71 -6.60 -13.47
CA ILE A 248 5.25 -6.99 -14.78
C ILE A 248 5.18 -5.84 -15.79
N GLU A 249 4.06 -5.13 -15.87
CA GLU A 249 3.86 -3.98 -16.77
C GLU A 249 4.88 -2.88 -16.54
N VAL A 250 5.24 -2.62 -15.28
CA VAL A 250 6.23 -1.57 -14.96
C VAL A 250 7.65 -2.11 -14.95
N ALA A 251 7.85 -3.38 -14.61
CA ALA A 251 9.10 -4.10 -14.83
C ALA A 251 9.52 -4.10 -16.31
N ALA A 252 8.56 -4.16 -17.25
CA ALA A 252 8.83 -4.06 -18.68
C ALA A 252 9.36 -2.68 -19.11
N GLN A 253 9.19 -1.63 -18.30
CA GLN A 253 9.66 -0.28 -18.56
C GLN A 253 11.04 0.00 -17.94
N LEU A 254 11.59 -0.97 -17.20
CA LEU A 254 12.87 -0.88 -16.52
C LEU A 254 14.01 -1.44 -17.37
N PRO A 255 15.23 -0.87 -17.28
CA PRO A 255 16.39 -1.39 -17.99
C PRO A 255 16.89 -2.67 -17.32
N GLY A 256 16.32 -3.81 -17.73
CA GLY A 256 16.84 -5.15 -17.46
C GLY A 256 16.28 -5.89 -16.24
N PRO A 257 16.51 -7.22 -16.17
CA PRO A 257 15.85 -8.14 -15.23
C PRO A 257 16.23 -7.92 -13.75
N ARG A 258 17.37 -7.27 -13.49
CA ARG A 258 17.80 -6.94 -12.12
C ARG A 258 16.87 -5.97 -11.42
N ALA A 259 16.44 -4.92 -12.13
CA ALA A 259 15.52 -3.91 -11.58
C ALA A 259 14.18 -4.55 -11.16
N VAL A 260 13.72 -5.51 -11.96
CA VAL A 260 12.51 -6.31 -11.71
C VAL A 260 12.65 -7.16 -10.45
N ALA A 261 13.80 -7.83 -10.26
CA ALA A 261 14.06 -8.62 -9.06
C ALA A 261 14.03 -7.77 -7.79
N ILE A 262 14.58 -6.56 -7.84
CA ILE A 262 14.58 -5.65 -6.68
C ILE A 262 13.15 -5.25 -6.31
N LEU A 263 12.30 -4.95 -7.29
CA LEU A 263 10.89 -4.64 -7.05
C LEU A 263 10.16 -5.79 -6.34
N TYR A 264 10.30 -7.01 -6.85
CA TYR A 264 9.66 -8.19 -6.23
C TYR A 264 10.18 -8.45 -4.82
N HIS A 265 11.50 -8.36 -4.63
CA HIS A 265 12.12 -8.58 -3.32
C HIS A 265 11.56 -7.62 -2.26
N HIS A 266 11.40 -6.35 -2.60
CA HIS A 266 10.83 -5.35 -1.69
C HIS A 266 9.34 -5.55 -1.43
N ALA A 267 8.56 -5.87 -2.46
CA ALA A 267 7.14 -6.12 -2.32
C ALA A 267 6.90 -7.30 -1.36
N VAL A 268 7.62 -8.41 -1.53
CA VAL A 268 7.45 -9.60 -0.67
C VAL A 268 7.87 -9.35 0.78
N LEU A 269 8.89 -8.52 1.02
CA LEU A 269 9.32 -8.16 2.38
C LEU A 269 8.23 -7.45 3.21
N ARG A 270 7.25 -6.80 2.57
CA ARG A 270 6.17 -6.08 3.25
C ARG A 270 4.99 -6.95 3.67
N GLU A 271 4.91 -8.19 3.19
CA GLU A 271 3.83 -9.14 3.49
C GLU A 271 3.87 -9.67 4.95
N GLY A 272 4.93 -9.38 5.70
CA GLY A 272 5.05 -9.72 7.12
C GLY A 272 4.85 -11.22 7.37
N TYR A 273 3.71 -11.59 7.97
CA TYR A 273 3.35 -12.97 8.28
C TYR A 273 3.11 -13.84 7.03
N ASN A 274 2.77 -13.25 5.88
CA ASN A 274 2.51 -13.98 4.64
C ASN A 274 3.76 -14.18 3.76
N PHE A 275 4.93 -13.69 4.21
CA PHE A 275 6.18 -13.69 3.46
C PHE A 275 6.45 -15.02 2.73
N SER A 276 6.42 -16.16 3.44
CA SER A 276 6.81 -17.45 2.86
C SER A 276 5.86 -17.91 1.75
N ASN A 277 4.56 -17.61 1.87
CA ASN A 277 3.58 -17.96 0.84
C ASN A 277 3.70 -17.04 -0.38
N SER A 278 3.84 -15.73 -0.15
CA SER A 278 4.00 -14.74 -1.22
C SER A 278 5.31 -14.95 -1.98
N TYR A 279 6.43 -15.19 -1.29
CA TYR A 279 7.73 -15.44 -1.92
C TYR A 279 7.69 -16.69 -2.81
N ARG A 280 7.10 -17.79 -2.31
CA ARG A 280 6.94 -19.03 -3.08
C ARG A 280 6.10 -18.79 -4.34
N SER A 281 4.93 -18.17 -4.20
CA SER A 281 4.03 -17.91 -5.32
C SER A 281 4.69 -17.06 -6.40
N VAL A 282 5.43 -16.03 -6.01
CA VAL A 282 6.17 -15.14 -6.92
C VAL A 282 7.27 -15.90 -7.65
N ALA A 283 8.10 -16.68 -6.93
CA ALA A 283 9.17 -17.46 -7.53
C ALA A 283 8.64 -18.47 -8.55
N GLU A 284 7.56 -19.18 -8.23
CA GLU A 284 6.91 -20.14 -9.14
C GLU A 284 6.32 -19.45 -10.37
N LYS A 285 5.62 -18.31 -10.20
CA LYS A 285 5.07 -17.53 -11.32
C LYS A 285 6.17 -16.99 -12.24
N LEU A 286 7.27 -16.50 -11.68
CA LEU A 286 8.41 -16.01 -12.46
C LEU A 286 9.09 -17.12 -13.25
N ALA A 287 9.25 -18.31 -12.67
CA ALA A 287 9.80 -19.47 -13.37
C ALA A 287 8.89 -19.95 -14.51
N ALA A 288 7.57 -19.88 -14.32
CA ALA A 288 6.59 -20.24 -15.35
C ALA A 288 6.50 -19.21 -16.50
N SER A 289 6.80 -17.95 -16.24
CA SER A 289 6.76 -16.86 -17.24
C SER A 289 8.04 -16.79 -18.07
N LEU A 290 7.93 -16.66 -19.40
CA LEU A 290 9.09 -16.49 -20.30
C LEU A 290 9.95 -15.27 -19.94
N THR A 291 9.34 -14.14 -19.56
CA THR A 291 10.04 -12.92 -19.17
C THR A 291 10.53 -12.93 -17.72
N GLY A 292 9.97 -13.82 -16.88
CA GLY A 292 10.31 -13.93 -15.46
C GLY A 292 11.55 -14.79 -15.18
N ARG A 293 11.96 -15.65 -16.12
CA ARG A 293 13.07 -16.58 -15.93
C ARG A 293 14.39 -15.87 -15.67
N ASP A 294 14.65 -14.79 -16.41
CA ASP A 294 15.87 -13.98 -16.28
C ASP A 294 15.93 -13.18 -14.97
N VAL A 295 14.80 -13.06 -14.26
CA VAL A 295 14.69 -12.36 -12.97
C VAL A 295 15.17 -13.26 -11.82
N LEU A 296 15.00 -14.58 -11.92
CA LEU A 296 15.31 -15.54 -10.84
C LEU A 296 16.77 -15.47 -10.35
N PRO A 297 17.80 -15.40 -11.23
CA PRO A 297 19.19 -15.26 -10.75
C PRO A 297 19.40 -13.99 -9.92
N HIS A 298 18.76 -12.89 -10.29
CA HIS A 298 18.87 -11.64 -9.56
C HIS A 298 18.12 -11.67 -8.22
N LEU A 299 17.00 -12.40 -8.14
CA LEU A 299 16.33 -12.66 -6.85
C LEU A 299 17.21 -13.50 -5.92
N ALA A 300 17.97 -14.46 -6.46
CA ALA A 300 18.92 -15.24 -5.67
C ALA A 300 20.03 -14.38 -5.05
N ASP A 301 20.54 -13.37 -5.78
CA ASP A 301 21.54 -12.44 -5.23
C ASP A 301 20.97 -11.59 -4.10
N LEU A 302 19.71 -11.17 -4.22
CA LEU A 302 19.07 -10.28 -3.24
C LEU A 302 18.72 -10.99 -1.93
N LEU A 303 18.71 -12.33 -1.90
CA LEU A 303 18.38 -13.12 -0.72
C LEU A 303 19.20 -12.74 0.51
N VAL A 304 20.48 -12.38 0.31
CA VAL A 304 21.37 -11.99 1.42
C VAL A 304 20.90 -10.74 2.16
N ASN A 305 20.05 -9.92 1.54
CA ASN A 305 19.50 -8.70 2.10
C ASN A 305 18.26 -8.94 2.99
N LEU A 306 17.75 -10.18 3.06
CA LEU A 306 16.64 -10.49 3.95
C LEU A 306 17.08 -10.41 5.43
N PRO A 307 16.28 -9.75 6.29
CA PRO A 307 16.71 -9.40 7.65
C PRO A 307 16.83 -10.62 8.58
N LEU A 308 15.99 -11.63 8.38
CA LEU A 308 15.92 -12.81 9.26
C LEU A 308 16.56 -14.03 8.60
N ALA A 309 17.30 -14.83 9.38
CA ALA A 309 17.94 -16.05 8.89
C ALA A 309 16.93 -17.11 8.41
N GLU A 310 15.76 -17.21 9.05
CA GLU A 310 14.68 -18.10 8.61
C GLU A 310 14.05 -17.64 7.28
N MET A 311 13.87 -16.33 7.08
CA MET A 311 13.40 -15.78 5.80
C MET A 311 14.41 -16.09 4.67
N ARG A 312 15.71 -16.01 4.97
CA ARG A 312 16.78 -16.39 4.03
C ARG A 312 16.69 -17.87 3.65
N PHE A 313 16.47 -18.74 4.62
CA PHE A 313 16.37 -20.17 4.35
C PHE A 313 15.11 -20.54 3.55
N ASP A 314 13.97 -19.94 3.90
CA ASP A 314 12.72 -20.13 3.16
C ASP A 314 12.83 -19.64 1.71
N ALA A 315 13.32 -18.42 1.49
CA ALA A 315 13.54 -17.88 0.16
C ALA A 315 14.52 -18.73 -0.65
N HIS A 316 15.57 -19.25 -0.01
CA HIS A 316 16.58 -20.11 -0.64
C HIS A 316 15.90 -21.37 -1.17
N ARG A 317 15.14 -22.05 -0.29
CA ARG A 317 14.37 -23.23 -0.63
C ARG A 317 13.39 -22.99 -1.77
N PHE A 318 12.61 -21.91 -1.71
CA PHE A 318 11.59 -21.62 -2.72
C PHE A 318 12.18 -21.29 -4.09
N LEU A 319 13.34 -20.63 -4.15
CA LEU A 319 14.03 -20.39 -5.42
C LEU A 319 14.59 -21.68 -6.02
N VAL A 320 15.14 -22.59 -5.20
CA VAL A 320 15.56 -23.93 -5.68
C VAL A 320 14.37 -24.70 -6.23
N ASP A 321 13.27 -24.77 -5.47
CA ASP A 321 12.08 -25.52 -5.87
C ASP A 321 11.46 -24.91 -7.15
N ALA A 322 11.49 -23.58 -7.32
CA ALA A 322 10.99 -22.88 -8.51
C ALA A 322 11.78 -23.21 -9.79
N CYS A 323 13.07 -23.57 -9.71
CA CYS A 323 13.85 -23.97 -10.90
C CYS A 323 13.22 -25.16 -11.65
N SER A 324 12.55 -26.07 -10.93
CA SER A 324 11.84 -27.20 -11.57
C SER A 324 10.78 -26.75 -12.57
N ARG A 325 10.17 -25.58 -12.36
CA ARG A 325 9.12 -25.00 -13.21
C ARG A 325 9.65 -24.38 -14.52
N LEU A 326 10.97 -24.25 -14.66
CA LEU A 326 11.58 -23.77 -15.91
C LEU A 326 11.43 -24.80 -17.04
N TYR A 327 11.38 -26.08 -16.66
CA TYR A 327 11.20 -27.21 -17.56
C TYR A 327 9.72 -27.44 -17.82
N ARG A 328 9.34 -27.46 -19.10
CA ARG A 328 8.00 -27.74 -19.59
C ARG A 328 8.04 -29.00 -20.45
N ASP A 329 6.91 -29.66 -20.57
CA ASP A 329 6.72 -30.73 -21.53
C ASP A 329 6.91 -30.16 -22.95
N GLU A 330 7.53 -30.94 -23.84
CA GLU A 330 7.74 -30.58 -25.26
C GLU A 330 8.63 -29.35 -25.53
N MET A 331 9.65 -29.09 -24.70
CA MET A 331 10.65 -28.05 -25.00
C MET A 331 11.58 -28.43 -26.15
N SER A 332 11.87 -27.44 -27.01
CA SER A 332 12.96 -27.53 -27.97
C SER A 332 14.33 -27.64 -27.28
N GLU A 333 15.34 -28.14 -27.98
CA GLU A 333 16.71 -28.26 -27.46
C GLU A 333 17.29 -26.90 -27.05
N GLN A 334 16.98 -25.85 -27.81
CA GLN A 334 17.42 -24.48 -27.51
C GLN A 334 16.76 -23.94 -26.23
N GLU A 335 15.45 -24.13 -26.06
CA GLU A 335 14.75 -23.72 -24.84
C GLU A 335 15.24 -24.51 -23.62
N ARG A 336 15.52 -25.81 -23.79
CA ARG A 336 16.03 -26.66 -22.72
C ARG A 336 17.42 -26.21 -22.28
N THR A 337 18.29 -25.86 -23.23
CA THR A 337 19.62 -25.30 -22.96
C THR A 337 19.51 -23.97 -22.20
N ALA A 338 18.64 -23.06 -22.63
CA ALA A 338 18.41 -21.80 -21.91
C ALA A 338 17.88 -22.03 -20.49
N ALA A 339 16.98 -23.01 -20.28
CA ALA A 339 16.52 -23.38 -18.94
C ALA A 339 17.65 -23.96 -18.07
N HIS A 340 18.57 -24.75 -18.64
CA HIS A 340 19.76 -25.22 -17.93
C HIS A 340 20.68 -24.06 -17.53
N ASP A 341 20.91 -23.08 -18.41
CA ASP A 341 21.73 -21.89 -18.10
C ASP A 341 21.14 -21.07 -16.95
N ILE A 342 19.84 -20.80 -16.99
CA ILE A 342 19.15 -20.04 -15.94
C ILE A 342 19.16 -20.82 -14.63
N THR A 343 18.86 -22.12 -14.67
CA THR A 343 18.88 -22.99 -13.48
C THR A 343 20.27 -23.02 -12.86
N ALA A 344 21.32 -23.26 -13.65
CA ALA A 344 22.69 -23.26 -13.16
C ALA A 344 23.08 -21.90 -12.55
N SER A 345 22.72 -20.79 -13.20
CA SER A 345 22.97 -19.43 -12.69
C SER A 345 22.31 -19.19 -11.32
N VAL A 346 21.04 -19.60 -11.15
CA VAL A 346 20.33 -19.52 -9.87
C VAL A 346 21.03 -20.37 -8.80
N LEU A 347 21.31 -21.65 -9.09
CA LEU A 347 21.91 -22.58 -8.12
C LEU A 347 23.31 -22.13 -7.68
N LEU A 348 24.13 -21.61 -8.60
CA LEU A 348 25.46 -21.07 -8.27
C LEU A 348 25.37 -19.85 -7.35
N ARG A 349 24.44 -18.92 -7.60
CA ARG A 349 24.23 -17.75 -6.73
C ARG A 349 23.73 -18.15 -5.34
N LEU A 350 22.78 -19.08 -5.29
CA LEU A 350 22.27 -19.64 -4.02
C LEU A 350 23.33 -20.42 -3.24
N THR A 351 24.31 -21.01 -3.93
CA THR A 351 25.45 -21.68 -3.30
C THR A 351 26.31 -20.67 -2.53
N ASN A 352 26.57 -19.49 -3.09
CA ASN A 352 27.30 -18.43 -2.40
C ASN A 352 26.60 -17.93 -1.13
N ALA A 353 25.28 -18.09 -1.03
CA ALA A 353 24.48 -17.73 0.12
C ALA A 353 24.37 -18.84 1.20
N VAL A 354 24.99 -20.01 1.03
CA VAL A 354 24.89 -21.14 1.99
C VAL A 354 25.45 -20.78 3.37
N SER A 355 26.54 -20.03 3.42
CA SER A 355 27.15 -19.58 4.68
C SER A 355 26.25 -18.62 5.48
N GLN A 356 25.33 -17.94 4.80
CA GLN A 356 24.38 -16.99 5.36
C GLN A 356 23.10 -17.64 5.91
N GLN A 357 22.92 -18.95 5.69
CA GLN A 357 21.79 -19.70 6.23
C GLN A 357 21.99 -20.03 7.71
N PRO A 358 20.90 -20.30 8.47
CA PRO A 358 20.99 -20.82 9.83
C PRO A 358 21.93 -22.02 9.89
N ARG A 359 22.83 -22.07 10.88
CA ARG A 359 23.92 -23.06 10.96
C ARG A 359 23.43 -24.50 10.78
N GLU A 360 22.32 -24.83 11.42
CA GLU A 360 21.73 -26.18 11.40
C GLU A 360 21.07 -26.53 10.05
N LYS A 361 20.76 -25.52 9.24
CA LYS A 361 20.09 -25.66 7.93
C LYS A 361 21.05 -25.63 6.74
N ARG A 362 22.33 -25.33 6.94
CA ARG A 362 23.30 -25.19 5.84
C ARG A 362 23.50 -26.49 5.04
N PHE A 363 23.55 -27.64 5.73
CA PHE A 363 23.64 -28.93 5.07
C PHE A 363 22.38 -29.23 4.26
N GLU A 364 21.19 -28.94 4.81
CA GLU A 364 19.90 -29.11 4.13
C GLU A 364 19.82 -28.23 2.87
N ALA A 365 20.23 -26.96 2.97
CA ALA A 365 20.31 -26.02 1.85
C ALA A 365 21.23 -26.53 0.73
N ALA A 366 22.44 -26.98 1.10
CA ALA A 366 23.41 -27.52 0.14
C ALA A 366 22.93 -28.84 -0.51
N TRP A 367 22.29 -29.71 0.27
CA TRP A 367 21.70 -30.94 -0.24
C TRP A 367 20.61 -30.66 -1.28
N LYS A 368 19.68 -29.74 -0.98
CA LYS A 368 18.62 -29.35 -1.94
C LYS A 368 19.19 -28.81 -3.25
N LEU A 369 20.25 -27.99 -3.20
CA LEU A 369 20.93 -27.49 -4.40
C LEU A 369 21.48 -28.65 -5.26
N ALA A 370 22.12 -29.64 -4.63
CA ALA A 370 22.66 -30.79 -5.34
C ALA A 370 21.57 -31.70 -5.92
N GLU A 371 20.44 -31.87 -5.22
CA GLU A 371 19.29 -32.61 -5.77
C GLU A 371 18.72 -31.91 -6.99
N GLN A 372 18.53 -30.59 -6.94
CA GLN A 372 18.03 -29.81 -8.07
C GLN A 372 19.03 -29.80 -9.24
N ALA A 373 20.34 -29.81 -8.97
CA ALA A 373 21.38 -29.86 -10.01
C ALA A 373 21.33 -31.14 -10.86
N LYS A 374 20.69 -32.22 -10.39
CA LYS A 374 20.51 -33.45 -11.18
C LYS A 374 19.67 -33.26 -12.43
N SER A 375 18.83 -32.23 -12.48
CA SER A 375 18.05 -31.90 -13.68
C SER A 375 18.88 -31.18 -14.74
N LEU A 376 20.15 -30.84 -14.46
CA LEU A 376 21.05 -30.18 -15.40
C LEU A 376 21.75 -31.19 -16.31
N ASP A 377 22.28 -30.70 -17.43
CA ASP A 377 23.26 -31.45 -18.21
C ASP A 377 24.54 -31.73 -17.38
N PRO A 378 25.35 -32.74 -17.78
CA PRO A 378 26.49 -33.17 -16.98
C PRO A 378 27.52 -32.07 -16.66
N GLU A 379 27.77 -31.15 -17.58
CA GLU A 379 28.76 -30.08 -17.40
C GLU A 379 28.31 -29.07 -16.35
N ARG A 380 27.07 -28.59 -16.47
CA ARG A 380 26.49 -27.64 -15.50
C ARG A 380 26.23 -28.29 -14.15
N HIS A 381 25.78 -29.56 -14.12
CA HIS A 381 25.63 -30.32 -12.88
C HIS A 381 26.95 -30.40 -12.13
N ARG A 382 28.03 -30.81 -12.80
CA ARG A 382 29.37 -30.87 -12.20
C ARG A 382 29.82 -29.52 -11.65
N SER A 383 29.57 -28.44 -12.38
CA SER A 383 29.92 -27.07 -11.96
C SER A 383 29.22 -26.66 -10.66
N VAL A 384 27.94 -26.99 -10.51
CA VAL A 384 27.19 -26.72 -9.27
C VAL A 384 27.74 -27.53 -8.10
N ILE A 385 28.03 -28.83 -8.28
CA ILE A 385 28.59 -29.66 -7.20
C ILE A 385 29.97 -29.15 -6.75
N LEU A 386 30.81 -28.69 -7.68
CA LEU A 386 32.10 -28.07 -7.34
C LEU A 386 31.94 -26.78 -6.53
N ALA A 387 30.98 -25.94 -6.89
CA ALA A 387 30.67 -24.73 -6.13
C ALA A 387 30.15 -25.06 -4.72
N ILE A 388 29.28 -26.07 -4.59
CA ILE A 388 28.76 -26.54 -3.30
C ILE A 388 29.91 -27.04 -2.43
N ARG A 389 30.82 -27.83 -3.01
CA ARG A 389 32.01 -28.32 -2.31
C ARG A 389 32.89 -27.18 -1.79
N ALA A 390 33.02 -26.09 -2.55
CA ALA A 390 33.79 -24.92 -2.12
C ALA A 390 33.22 -24.25 -0.85
N GLN A 391 31.94 -24.49 -0.53
CA GLN A 391 31.28 -23.98 0.68
C GLN A 391 31.41 -24.93 1.89
N ALA A 392 32.16 -26.03 1.79
CA ALA A 392 32.24 -27.05 2.84
C ALA A 392 32.63 -26.50 4.23
N ASP A 393 33.48 -25.48 4.28
CA ASP A 393 33.93 -24.88 5.54
C ASP A 393 32.80 -24.14 6.27
N ALA A 394 31.74 -23.75 5.57
CA ALA A 394 30.55 -23.19 6.19
C ALA A 394 29.66 -24.26 6.86
N ILE A 395 29.82 -25.54 6.52
CA ILE A 395 29.01 -26.68 6.99
C ILE A 395 29.59 -27.27 8.27
N THR A 396 29.76 -26.45 9.30
CA THR A 396 30.26 -26.93 10.60
C THR A 396 29.12 -27.49 11.47
N PRO A 397 29.34 -28.60 12.20
CA PRO A 397 30.61 -29.31 12.38
C PRO A 397 30.91 -30.42 11.34
N ARG A 398 30.04 -30.66 10.36
CA ARG A 398 30.10 -31.82 9.44
C ARG A 398 30.97 -31.61 8.19
N THR A 399 32.04 -30.82 8.29
CA THR A 399 32.82 -30.38 7.13
C THR A 399 33.49 -31.54 6.38
N ALA A 400 34.08 -32.52 7.10
CA ALA A 400 34.76 -33.67 6.49
C ALA A 400 33.76 -34.57 5.72
N ASP A 401 32.73 -35.06 6.40
CA ASP A 401 31.65 -35.86 5.81
C ASP A 401 31.03 -35.18 4.58
N PHE A 402 30.86 -33.86 4.63
CA PHE A 402 30.29 -33.09 3.54
C PHE A 402 31.22 -33.02 2.31
N ARG A 403 32.55 -32.89 2.51
CA ARG A 403 33.52 -32.93 1.41
C ARG A 403 33.52 -34.31 0.73
N ASP A 404 33.53 -35.38 1.52
CA ASP A 404 33.48 -36.75 0.99
C ASP A 404 32.21 -36.98 0.19
N TRP A 405 31.06 -36.53 0.71
CA TRP A 405 29.76 -36.58 0.04
C TRP A 405 29.73 -35.83 -1.32
N CYS A 406 30.43 -34.70 -1.42
CA CYS A 406 30.61 -33.97 -2.69
C CYS A 406 31.56 -34.72 -3.64
N ASP A 407 32.69 -35.23 -3.13
CA ASP A 407 33.72 -35.90 -3.92
C ASP A 407 33.20 -37.20 -4.56
N GLU A 408 32.36 -37.95 -3.85
CA GLU A 408 31.64 -39.11 -4.41
C GLU A 408 30.74 -38.75 -5.61
N ARG A 409 30.13 -37.56 -5.59
CA ARG A 409 29.27 -37.09 -6.69
C ARG A 409 30.10 -36.59 -7.87
N ILE A 410 31.22 -35.90 -7.61
CA ILE A 410 32.12 -35.41 -8.66
C ILE A 410 32.72 -36.57 -9.45
N LYS A 411 33.08 -37.68 -8.77
CA LYS A 411 33.64 -38.87 -9.43
C LYS A 411 32.75 -39.42 -10.54
N LYS A 412 31.42 -39.35 -10.39
CA LYS A 412 30.44 -39.83 -11.37
C LYS A 412 30.44 -39.09 -12.72
N PHE A 413 31.19 -37.99 -12.86
CA PHE A 413 31.35 -37.24 -14.11
C PHE A 413 32.72 -37.43 -14.75
N THR A 414 33.60 -38.21 -14.13
CA THR A 414 34.97 -38.47 -14.59
C THR A 414 35.14 -39.88 -15.15
N ASP A 415 34.16 -40.76 -14.88
CA ASP A 415 33.98 -42.07 -15.49
C ASP A 415 32.95 -41.96 -16.62
#